data_AF-A0A1J4QHE4-F1
#
_entry.id   AF-A0A1J4QHE4-F1
#
_cell.length_a   1.000
_cell.length_b   1.000
_cell.length_c   1.000
_cell.angle_alpha   90.00
_cell.angle_beta   90.00
_cell.angle_gamma   90.00
#
_symmetry.space_group_name_H-M   'P 1'
#
loop_
_entity.id
_entity.type
_entity.pdbx_description
1 polymer ?
#
loop_
_entity_poly.entity_id
_entity_poly.type
_entity_poly.pdbx_seq_one_letter_code
_entity_poly.pdbx_strand_id
1 'polypeptide(L)' 'MIKWLLFLLIAFFLASEVNLNTSLYRYEDNQIEITFPVWQTDTPWYYMKWNPAKEEFIHHRGPKAG' A
#
# COMPACT_ATOMS: atom_id res chain seq x y z
N MET A 1 -11.31 23.28 9.83
CA MET A 1 -11.50 22.21 8.82
C MET A 1 -10.25 21.35 8.60
N ILE A 2 -9.07 21.93 8.35
CA ILE A 2 -7.82 21.17 8.08
C ILE A 2 -7.49 20.11 9.15
N LYS A 3 -7.70 20.41 10.44
CA LYS A 3 -7.45 19.48 11.55
C LYS A 3 -8.22 18.17 11.40
N TRP A 4 -9.49 18.24 11.00
CA TRP A 4 -10.33 17.06 10.81
C TRP A 4 -9.91 16.24 9.59
N LEU A 5 -9.47 16.92 8.52
CA LEU A 5 -8.92 16.24 7.34
C LEU A 5 -7.65 15.47 7.70
N LEU A 6 -6.77 16.04 8.52
CA LEU A 6 -5.56 15.36 9.00
C LEU A 6 -5.89 14.13 9.85
N PHE A 7 -6.89 14.23 10.74
CA PHE A 7 -7.34 13.07 11.52
C PHE A 7 -7.91 11.96 10.64
N LEU A 8 -8.72 12.30 9.64
CA LEU A 8 -9.24 11.33 8.68
C LEU A 8 -8.11 10.69 7.87
N LEU A 9 -7.12 11.47 7.45
CA LEU A 9 -5.96 10.98 6.71
C LEU A 9 -5.13 10.02 7.56
N ILE A 10 -4.87 10.35 8.83
CA ILE A 10 -4.16 9.48 9.76
C ILE A 10 -4.96 8.19 9.99
N ALA A 11 -6.26 8.28 10.25
CA ALA A 11 -7.12 7.11 10.43
C ALA A 11 -7.13 6.22 9.18
N PHE A 12 -7.15 6.82 7.99
CA PHE A 12 -7.08 6.12 6.71
C PHE A 12 -5.77 5.34 6.56
N PHE A 13 -4.63 5.95 6.89
CA PHE A 13 -3.33 5.26 6.87
C PHE A 13 -3.22 4.17 7.93
N LEU A 14 -3.75 4.40 9.14
CA LEU A 14 -3.78 3.39 10.21
C LEU A 14 -4.64 2.18 9.84
N ALA A 15 -5.69 2.38 9.06
CA ALA A 15 -6.53 1.30 8.55
C ALA A 15 -5.95 0.61 7.30
N SER A 16 -4.85 1.11 6.74
CA SER A 16 -4.18 0.50 5.60
C SER A 16 -3.25 -0.62 6.07
N GLU A 17 -3.16 -1.68 5.29
CA GLU A 17 -2.17 -2.74 5.52
C GLU A 17 -0.87 -2.40 4.79
N VAL A 18 0.24 -2.40 5.51
CA VAL A 18 1.59 -2.16 4.95
C VAL A 18 2.42 -3.41 5.14
N ASN A 19 2.85 -4.01 4.02
CA ASN A 19 3.75 -5.15 4.00
C ASN A 19 5.13 -4.74 3.47
N LEU A 20 6.14 -4.94 4.30
CA LEU A 20 7.54 -4.69 3.94
C LEU A 20 8.22 -6.04 3.73
N ASN A 21 8.68 -6.30 2.51
CA ASN A 21 9.54 -7.43 2.23
C ASN A 21 10.95 -6.87 1.99
N THR A 22 11.81 -7.04 2.98
CA THR A 22 13.19 -6.56 2.94
C THR A 22 14.16 -7.69 3.24
N SER A 23 15.28 -7.67 2.52
CA SER A 23 16.37 -8.61 2.66
C SER A 23 17.69 -7.84 2.66
N LEU A 24 18.59 -8.23 3.57
CA LEU A 24 19.95 -7.68 3.61
C LEU A 24 20.83 -8.23 2.47
N TYR A 25 20.46 -9.37 1.88
CA TYR A 25 21.27 -10.06 0.87
C TYR A 25 20.68 -9.99 -0.53
N ARG A 26 19.39 -9.67 -0.64
CA ARG A 26 18.66 -9.58 -1.92
C ARG A 26 17.98 -8.23 -2.01
N TYR A 27 18.77 -7.18 -2.17
CA TYR A 27 18.27 -5.81 -2.23
C TYR A 27 17.36 -5.57 -3.43
N GLU A 28 17.61 -6.28 -4.53
CA GLU A 28 16.80 -6.32 -5.73
C GLU A 28 15.36 -6.80 -5.48
N ASP A 29 15.13 -7.54 -4.40
CA ASP A 29 13.80 -8.04 -4.02
C ASP A 29 13.14 -7.17 -2.94
N ASN A 30 13.81 -6.11 -2.47
CA ASN A 30 13.22 -5.20 -1.50
C ASN A 30 12.02 -4.49 -2.10
N GLN A 31 10.87 -4.60 -1.44
CA GLN A 31 9.63 -4.01 -1.90
C GLN A 31 8.75 -3.61 -0.73
N ILE A 32 7.93 -2.60 -0.99
CA ILE A 32 6.82 -2.19 -0.12
C ILE A 32 5.51 -2.44 -0.85
N GLU A 33 4.55 -3.02 -0.14
CA GLU A 33 3.17 -3.17 -0.59
C GLU A 33 2.26 -2.45 0.39
N ILE A 34 1.34 -1.63 -0.12
CA ILE A 34 0.31 -0.94 0.67
C ILE A 34 -1.05 -1.30 0.10
N THR A 35 -1.91 -1.83 0.96
CA THR A 35 -3.31 -2.14 0.66
C THR A 35 -4.18 -1.17 1.46
N PHE A 36 -4.87 -0.27 0.77
CA PHE A 36 -5.71 0.73 1.41
C PHE A 36 -7.04 0.13 1.91
N PRO A 37 -7.71 0.77 2.88
CA PRO A 37 -8.85 0.18 3.57
C PRO A 37 -9.97 -0.20 2.60
N VAL A 38 -10.78 -1.18 3.00
CA VAL A 38 -12.00 -1.59 2.30
C VAL A 38 -13.17 -1.63 3.29
N TRP A 39 -14.33 -1.10 2.89
CA TRP A 39 -15.51 -1.07 3.78
C TRP A 39 -16.39 -2.31 3.64
N GLN A 40 -16.43 -2.95 2.48
CA GLN A 40 -17.17 -4.19 2.19
C GLN A 40 -16.80 -4.66 0.77
N THR A 41 -15.86 -5.59 0.63
CA THR A 41 -15.52 -6.43 -0.56
C THR A 41 -14.12 -7.03 -0.40
N ASP A 42 -13.77 -8.04 -1.20
CA ASP A 42 -12.40 -8.58 -1.31
C ASP A 42 -11.45 -7.66 -2.10
N THR A 43 -11.93 -6.48 -2.54
CA THR A 43 -11.22 -5.57 -3.41
C THR A 43 -10.85 -4.29 -2.68
N PRO A 44 -9.54 -4.03 -2.44
CA PRO A 44 -9.13 -2.80 -1.77
C PRO A 44 -9.46 -1.58 -2.65
N TRP A 45 -9.73 -0.45 -2.00
CA TRP A 45 -9.97 0.81 -2.71
C TRP A 45 -8.78 1.21 -3.60
N TYR A 46 -7.57 0.93 -3.12
CA TYR A 46 -6.34 1.15 -3.84
C TYR A 46 -5.29 0.16 -3.35
N TYR A 47 -4.45 -0.28 -4.27
CA TYR A 47 -3.26 -1.06 -3.97
C TYR A 47 -2.06 -0.40 -4.65
N MET A 48 -0.94 -0.39 -3.95
CA MET A 48 0.34 -0.05 -4.53
C MET A 48 1.41 -1.03 -4.09
N LYS A 49 2.29 -1.34 -5.02
CA LYS A 49 3.52 -2.09 -4.82
C LYS A 49 4.64 -1.34 -5.48
N TRP A 50 5.73 -1.16 -4.74
CA TRP A 50 6.91 -0.49 -5.23
C TRP A 50 8.15 -1.29 -4.88
N ASN A 51 8.96 -1.57 -5.90
CA ASN A 51 10.31 -2.08 -5.74
C ASN A 51 11.29 -1.04 -6.32
N PRO A 52 12.06 -0.33 -5.47
CA PRO A 52 12.98 0.71 -5.93
C PRO A 52 14.13 0.17 -6.76
N ALA A 53 14.59 -1.05 -6.49
CA ALA A 53 15.75 -1.62 -7.16
C ALA A 53 15.44 -2.11 -8.58
N LYS A 54 14.20 -2.53 -8.82
CA LYS A 54 13.70 -2.94 -10.14
C LYS A 54 12.99 -1.81 -10.90
N GLU A 55 12.89 -0.62 -10.30
CA GLU A 55 12.08 0.50 -10.80
C GLU A 55 10.62 0.10 -11.10
N GLU A 56 10.12 -0.95 -10.43
CA GLU A 56 8.78 -1.47 -10.60
C GLU A 56 7.81 -0.71 -9.69
N PHE A 57 6.81 -0.09 -10.31
CA PHE A 57 5.71 0.55 -9.60
C PHE A 57 4.38 0.04 -10.15
N ILE A 58 3.74 -0.84 -9.38
CA ILE A 58 2.44 -1.41 -9.72
C ILE A 58 1.40 -0.72 -8.85
N HIS A 59 0.34 -0.22 -9.47
CA HIS A 59 -0.78 0.33 -8.76
C HIS A 59 -2.09 -0.01 -9.47
N HIS A 60 -3.11 -0.33 -8.71
CA HIS A 60 -4.44 -0.55 -9.27
C HIS A 60 -5.52 -0.18 -8.26
N ARG A 61 -6.70 0.11 -8.80
CA ARG A 61 -7.95 0.20 -8.04
C ARG A 61 -8.69 -1.12 -8.24
N GLY A 62 -9.13 -1.76 -7.16
CA GLY A 62 -9.77 -3.08 -7.25
C GLY A 62 -8.82 -4.25 -6.94
N PRO A 63 -9.21 -5.51 -7.28
CA PRO A 63 -8.57 -6.72 -6.77
C PRO A 63 -7.08 -6.80 -7.11
N LYS A 64 -6.29 -7.41 -6.21
CA LYS A 64 -4.88 -7.77 -6.47
C LYS A 64 -4.81 -8.48 -7.83
N ALA A 65 -3.99 -7.97 -8.75
CA ALA A 65 -3.67 -8.69 -9.96
C ALA A 65 -3.09 -10.06 -9.54
N GLY A 66 -3.81 -11.13 -9.88
CA GLY A 66 -3.46 -12.51 -9.54
C GLY A 66 -2.29 -13.03 -10.36
#